data_AF-Q23YY0-F1
#
_entry.id   AF-Q23YY0-F1
#
_cell.length_a   1.000
_cell.length_b   1.000
_cell.length_c   1.000
_cell.angle_alpha   90.00
_cell.angle_beta   90.00
_cell.angle_gamma   90.00
#
_symmetry.space_group_name_H-M   'P 1'
#
loop_
_entity.id
_entity.type
_entity.pdbx_description
1 polymer ?
#
loop_
_entity_poly.entity_id
_entity_poly.type
_entity_poly.pdbx_seq_one_letter_code
_entity_poly.pdbx_strand_id
1 'polypeptide(L)'
;MQNSIPSAQRGFQSINPTTNQLVETFQFDTREEISNKIQKSFEAFKTFKEISIQERTAKFLKLVKILEDHTEVMARSITEEMGKPITLSRAEVQKVIFHIKYYCQNAEHFNRKIPVKTEADNCYTVYEPLGVIYTITPFNFPFWITFKGTASYMTIGNAVIVRGSDSTPRTTRLVKKYMEMAGFGDEFQIVNSKQEDFEFIVSNPKIRGVSFTGSSTAGQIIASISGKYLKKCVMELGGSDPFIVLEDSDVNFAVDIAINGRLKNGGQVCNSSKRLLIHNKLYEQFKDKLIERLKSVIIGDPLSEQTELGP
;
A
#
# COMPACT_ATOMS: atom_id res chain seq x y z
N MET A 1 -25.96 10.15 41.90
CA MET A 1 -25.26 10.85 40.81
C MET A 1 -24.36 9.84 40.12
N GLN A 2 -24.84 9.31 38.99
CA GLN A 2 -24.07 8.42 38.14
C GLN A 2 -22.98 9.25 37.47
N ASN A 3 -21.72 8.97 37.81
CA ASN A 3 -20.57 9.53 37.11
C ASN A 3 -20.62 9.02 35.67
N SER A 4 -20.98 9.92 34.77
CA SER A 4 -20.92 9.73 33.33
C SER A 4 -19.48 9.40 32.93
N ILE A 5 -19.31 8.24 32.30
CA ILE A 5 -18.07 7.83 31.65
C ILE A 5 -17.78 8.87 30.54
N PRO A 6 -16.64 9.56 30.54
CA PRO A 6 -16.28 10.49 29.48
C PRO A 6 -16.06 9.73 28.16
N SER A 7 -16.86 10.06 27.13
CA SER A 7 -16.76 9.73 25.69
C SER A 7 -15.68 8.74 25.20
N ALA A 8 -15.64 7.53 25.74
CA ALA A 8 -14.80 6.45 25.23
C ALA A 8 -15.43 5.84 23.97
N GLN A 9 -15.42 6.53 22.81
CA GLN A 9 -15.85 5.93 21.51
C GLN A 9 -15.59 6.76 20.23
N ARG A 10 -14.45 7.45 20.05
CA ARG A 10 -14.11 8.12 18.76
C ARG A 10 -12.74 7.80 18.15
N GLY A 11 -11.94 6.98 18.81
CA GLY A 11 -10.57 6.69 18.36
C GLY A 11 -10.32 5.23 18.01
N PHE A 12 -9.11 4.98 17.52
CA PHE A 12 -8.54 3.66 17.24
C PHE A 12 -7.08 3.62 17.70
N GLN A 13 -6.51 2.43 17.82
CA GLN A 13 -5.24 2.22 18.53
C GLN A 13 -4.23 1.51 17.65
N SER A 14 -2.98 1.96 17.73
CA SER A 14 -1.82 1.20 17.30
C SER A 14 -1.34 0.35 18.47
N ILE A 15 -1.25 -0.96 18.28
CA ILE A 15 -0.84 -1.92 19.30
C ILE A 15 0.32 -2.73 18.72
N ASN A 16 1.40 -2.88 19.48
CA ASN A 16 2.52 -3.70 19.05
C ASN A 16 2.12 -5.18 19.13
N PRO A 17 2.10 -5.93 18.00
CA PRO A 17 1.63 -7.31 17.98
C PRO A 17 2.55 -8.29 18.71
N THR A 18 3.82 -7.91 18.95
CA THR A 18 4.80 -8.73 19.68
C THR A 18 4.55 -8.65 21.19
N THR A 19 4.23 -7.46 21.70
CA THR A 19 4.17 -7.18 23.15
C THR A 19 2.75 -6.95 23.67
N ASN A 20 1.77 -6.79 22.78
CA ASN A 20 0.41 -6.32 23.06
C ASN A 20 0.35 -4.94 23.77
N GLN A 21 1.44 -4.17 23.72
CA GLN A 21 1.48 -2.84 24.32
C GLN A 21 0.90 -1.79 23.37
N LEU A 22 0.16 -0.84 23.94
CA LEU A 22 -0.31 0.34 23.23
C LEU A 22 0.88 1.17 22.76
N VAL A 23 0.94 1.44 21.45
CA VAL A 23 1.95 2.31 20.83
C VAL A 23 1.47 3.76 20.84
N GLU A 24 0.28 4.01 20.28
CA GLU A 24 -0.29 5.36 20.11
C GLU A 24 -1.81 5.26 19.87
N THR A 25 -2.56 6.30 20.24
CA THR A 25 -4.00 6.42 19.98
C THR A 25 -4.28 7.47 18.90
N PHE A 26 -5.27 7.20 18.07
CA PHE A 26 -5.67 8.02 16.93
C PHE A 26 -7.15 8.32 16.99
N GLN A 27 -7.59 9.37 16.29
CA GLN A 27 -9.00 9.73 16.17
C GLN A 27 -9.47 9.53 14.73
N PHE A 28 -10.70 9.05 14.59
CA PHE A 28 -11.38 9.11 13.31
C PHE A 28 -11.73 10.56 12.97
N ASP A 29 -11.57 10.93 11.71
CA ASP A 29 -12.06 12.20 11.19
C ASP A 29 -13.60 12.21 11.23
N THR A 30 -14.18 13.33 11.59
CA THR A 30 -15.60 13.60 11.40
C THR A 30 -15.92 13.75 9.91
N ARG A 31 -17.19 13.56 9.51
CA ARG A 31 -17.63 13.78 8.13
C ARG A 31 -17.37 15.20 7.62
N GLU A 32 -17.37 16.19 8.50
CA GLU A 32 -17.00 17.57 8.18
C GLU A 32 -15.51 17.68 7.83
N GLU A 33 -14.63 17.11 8.66
CA GLU A 33 -13.18 17.07 8.39
C GLU A 33 -12.86 16.29 7.11
N ILE A 34 -13.54 15.16 6.88
CA ILE A 34 -13.44 14.38 5.64
C ILE A 34 -13.83 15.25 4.44
N SER A 35 -14.96 15.95 4.52
CA SER A 35 -15.43 16.85 3.44
C SER A 35 -14.44 17.95 3.14
N ASN A 36 -13.86 18.55 4.19
CA ASN A 36 -12.85 19.60 4.07
C ASN A 36 -11.57 19.07 3.41
N LYS A 37 -11.10 17.87 3.77
CA LYS A 37 -9.94 17.22 3.13
C LYS A 37 -10.21 16.89 1.66
N ILE A 38 -11.42 16.41 1.32
CA ILE A 38 -11.82 16.17 -0.08
C ILE A 38 -11.84 17.49 -0.87
N GLN A 39 -12.39 18.55 -0.29
CA GLN A 39 -12.43 19.87 -0.92
C GLN A 39 -11.02 20.41 -1.19
N LYS A 40 -10.14 20.37 -0.20
CA LYS A 40 -8.73 20.78 -0.34
C LYS A 40 -8.00 19.97 -1.40
N SER A 41 -8.16 18.65 -1.41
CA SER A 41 -7.55 17.77 -2.42
C SER A 41 -8.03 18.09 -3.83
N PHE A 42 -9.30 18.44 -3.98
CA PHE A 42 -9.87 18.83 -5.26
C PHE A 42 -9.35 20.19 -5.75
N GLU A 43 -9.23 21.19 -4.87
CA GLU A 43 -8.65 22.48 -5.26
C GLU A 43 -7.17 22.36 -5.59
N ALA A 44 -6.41 21.58 -4.82
CA ALA A 44 -5.01 21.29 -5.11
C ALA A 44 -4.84 20.50 -6.42
N PHE A 45 -5.73 19.55 -6.73
CA PHE A 45 -5.72 18.85 -8.02
C PHE A 45 -5.78 19.81 -9.22
N LYS A 46 -6.62 20.86 -9.15
CA LYS A 46 -6.79 21.81 -10.26
C LYS A 46 -5.50 22.50 -10.67
N THR A 47 -4.61 22.78 -9.71
CA THR A 47 -3.31 23.40 -9.97
C THR A 47 -2.21 22.35 -10.17
N PHE A 48 -2.25 21.24 -9.42
CA PHE A 48 -1.25 20.17 -9.47
C PHE A 48 -1.23 19.40 -10.81
N LYS A 49 -2.37 19.34 -11.52
CA LYS A 49 -2.41 18.76 -12.87
C LYS A 49 -1.71 19.62 -13.93
N GLU A 50 -1.62 20.93 -13.70
CA GLU A 50 -1.06 21.91 -14.65
C GLU A 50 0.45 22.11 -14.50
N ILE A 51 1.03 21.77 -13.35
CA ILE A 51 2.48 21.79 -13.20
C ILE A 51 3.15 20.76 -14.11
N SER A 52 4.39 20.99 -14.49
CA SER A 52 5.10 20.10 -15.40
C SER A 52 5.37 18.73 -14.77
N ILE A 53 5.55 17.69 -15.59
CA ILE A 53 5.99 16.37 -15.11
C ILE A 53 7.35 16.49 -14.39
N GLN A 54 8.24 17.35 -14.90
CA GLN A 54 9.55 17.63 -14.31
C GLN A 54 9.41 18.16 -12.88
N GLU A 55 8.53 19.13 -12.64
CA GLU A 55 8.30 19.68 -11.29
C GLU A 55 7.67 18.65 -10.35
N ARG A 56 6.70 17.85 -10.84
CA ARG A 56 6.10 16.75 -10.04
C ARG A 56 7.15 15.72 -9.64
N THR A 57 7.94 15.26 -10.60
CA THR A 57 8.97 14.25 -10.37
C THR A 57 10.10 14.78 -9.50
N ALA A 58 10.44 16.07 -9.57
CA ALA A 58 11.39 16.71 -8.67
C ALA A 58 10.95 16.63 -7.19
N LYS A 59 9.66 16.84 -6.88
CA LYS A 59 9.12 16.60 -5.52
C LYS A 59 9.29 15.14 -5.09
N PHE A 60 9.00 14.19 -5.97
CA PHE A 60 9.20 12.77 -5.69
C PHE A 60 10.67 12.38 -5.50
N LEU A 61 11.60 13.00 -6.22
CA LEU A 61 13.04 12.76 -6.01
C LEU A 61 13.53 13.36 -4.69
N LYS A 62 12.95 14.48 -4.22
CA LYS A 62 13.17 14.95 -2.83
C LYS A 62 12.64 13.95 -1.81
N LEU A 63 11.45 13.38 -2.05
CA LEU A 63 10.90 12.33 -1.19
C LEU A 63 11.83 11.12 -1.13
N VAL A 64 12.36 10.67 -2.26
CA VAL A 64 13.36 9.59 -2.31
C VAL A 64 14.52 9.86 -1.36
N LYS A 65 15.08 11.08 -1.39
CA LYS A 65 16.20 11.43 -0.50
C LYS A 65 15.77 11.41 0.98
N ILE A 66 14.59 11.93 1.30
CA ILE A 66 14.03 11.89 2.65
C ILE A 66 13.88 10.45 3.14
N LEU A 67 13.39 9.54 2.29
CA LEU A 67 13.21 8.13 2.63
C LEU A 67 14.54 7.40 2.81
N GLU A 68 15.54 7.71 1.98
CA GLU A 68 16.92 7.20 2.15
C GLU A 68 17.47 7.63 3.51
N ASP A 69 17.32 8.91 3.88
CA ASP A 69 17.83 9.46 5.15
C ASP A 69 17.05 8.97 6.39
N HIS A 70 15.80 8.52 6.22
CA HIS A 70 14.91 8.09 7.31
C HIS A 70 14.52 6.61 7.25
N THR A 71 15.28 5.79 6.52
CA THR A 71 14.95 4.36 6.32
C THR A 71 14.78 3.62 7.65
N GLU A 72 15.68 3.82 8.61
CA GLU A 72 15.60 3.13 9.91
C GLU A 72 14.38 3.55 10.73
N VAL A 73 14.01 4.84 10.69
CA VAL A 73 12.84 5.35 11.44
C VAL A 73 11.56 4.74 10.88
N MET A 74 11.42 4.71 9.55
CA MET A 74 10.27 4.09 8.90
C MET A 74 10.24 2.58 9.13
N ALA A 75 11.38 1.90 8.98
CA ALA A 75 11.47 0.46 9.16
C ALA A 75 11.11 0.01 10.59
N ARG A 76 11.58 0.74 11.61
CA ARG A 76 11.19 0.50 13.01
C ARG A 76 9.70 0.74 13.22
N SER A 77 9.14 1.82 12.66
CA SER A 77 7.70 2.08 12.77
C SER A 77 6.86 0.94 12.20
N ILE A 78 7.21 0.45 11.00
CA ILE A 78 6.53 -0.68 10.36
C ILE A 78 6.66 -1.94 11.23
N THR A 79 7.87 -2.24 11.70
CA THR A 79 8.18 -3.44 12.49
C THR A 79 7.38 -3.48 13.79
N GLU A 80 7.34 -2.38 14.52
CA GLU A 80 6.65 -2.27 15.80
C GLU A 80 5.12 -2.27 15.68
N GLU A 81 4.52 -1.76 14.59
CA GLU A 81 3.06 -1.78 14.40
C GLU A 81 2.54 -3.03 13.70
N MET A 82 3.30 -3.55 12.72
CA MET A 82 2.86 -4.65 11.87
C MET A 82 3.43 -6.00 12.33
N GLY A 83 4.63 -6.01 12.92
CA GLY A 83 5.28 -7.22 13.43
C GLY A 83 6.28 -7.87 12.49
N LYS A 84 6.42 -7.43 11.23
CA LYS A 84 7.40 -8.04 10.32
C LYS A 84 8.84 -7.77 10.78
N PRO A 85 9.78 -8.71 10.54
CA PRO A 85 11.19 -8.48 10.82
C PRO A 85 11.74 -7.18 10.22
N ILE A 86 12.64 -6.52 10.95
CA ILE A 86 13.21 -5.22 10.59
C ILE A 86 13.89 -5.24 9.22
N THR A 87 14.52 -6.37 8.86
CA THR A 87 15.13 -6.59 7.55
C THR A 87 14.11 -6.51 6.41
N LEU A 88 12.90 -7.06 6.61
CA LEU A 88 11.80 -6.96 5.64
C LEU A 88 11.20 -5.55 5.60
N SER A 89 11.12 -4.87 6.74
CA SER A 89 10.66 -3.48 6.81
C SER A 89 11.60 -2.54 6.04
N ARG A 90 12.93 -2.69 6.19
CA ARG A 90 13.92 -1.93 5.38
C ARG A 90 13.79 -2.24 3.90
N ALA A 91 13.65 -3.52 3.55
CA ALA A 91 13.43 -3.92 2.15
C ALA A 91 12.15 -3.31 1.57
N GLU A 92 11.08 -3.16 2.36
CA GLU A 92 9.86 -2.47 1.96
C GLU A 92 10.12 -0.99 1.64
N VAL A 93 10.89 -0.28 2.47
CA VAL A 93 11.27 1.12 2.22
C VAL A 93 12.08 1.24 0.93
N GLN A 94 13.08 0.37 0.74
CA GLN A 94 13.89 0.35 -0.48
C GLN A 94 13.05 0.06 -1.73
N LYS A 95 12.07 -0.84 -1.61
CA LYS A 95 11.13 -1.13 -2.70
C LYS A 95 10.31 0.10 -3.09
N VAL A 96 9.86 0.89 -2.11
CA VAL A 96 9.18 2.17 -2.38
C VAL A 96 10.09 3.17 -3.09
N ILE A 97 11.34 3.32 -2.62
CA ILE A 97 12.33 4.20 -3.26
C ILE A 97 12.54 3.81 -4.72
N PHE A 98 12.74 2.51 -5.00
CA PHE A 98 12.89 1.99 -6.36
C PHE A 98 11.68 2.31 -7.23
N HIS A 99 10.47 2.08 -6.72
CA HIS A 99 9.23 2.33 -7.45
C HIS A 99 9.00 3.81 -7.75
N ILE A 100 9.29 4.70 -6.80
CA ILE A 100 9.23 6.15 -7.04
C ILE A 100 10.22 6.54 -8.15
N LYS A 101 11.47 6.07 -8.08
CA LYS A 101 12.49 6.33 -9.13
C LYS A 101 12.01 5.84 -10.51
N TYR A 102 11.42 4.65 -10.57
CA TYR A 102 10.85 4.09 -11.81
C TYR A 102 9.78 5.00 -12.41
N TYR A 103 8.79 5.45 -11.62
CA TYR A 103 7.74 6.33 -12.14
C TYR A 103 8.27 7.71 -12.51
N CYS A 104 9.24 8.26 -11.78
CA CYS A 104 9.88 9.52 -12.17
C CYS A 104 10.60 9.40 -13.52
N GLN A 105 11.32 8.31 -13.75
CA GLN A 105 12.05 8.07 -15.01
C GLN A 105 11.11 7.86 -16.21
N ASN A 106 9.93 7.28 -15.98
CA ASN A 106 9.02 6.88 -17.05
C ASN A 106 7.78 7.78 -17.21
N ALA A 107 7.61 8.82 -16.38
CA ALA A 107 6.41 9.65 -16.38
C ALA A 107 6.09 10.29 -17.75
N GLU A 108 7.11 10.82 -18.44
CA GLU A 108 6.98 11.38 -19.79
C GLU A 108 6.47 10.33 -20.79
N HIS A 109 6.98 9.10 -20.70
CA HIS A 109 6.55 8.01 -21.55
C HIS A 109 5.07 7.67 -21.33
N PHE A 110 4.61 7.68 -20.07
CA PHE A 110 3.21 7.37 -19.74
C PHE A 110 2.23 8.46 -20.18
N ASN A 111 2.66 9.72 -20.25
CA ASN A 111 1.82 10.85 -20.63
C ASN A 111 1.98 11.29 -22.10
N ARG A 112 2.82 10.61 -22.89
CA ARG A 112 3.06 10.98 -24.29
C ARG A 112 1.82 10.86 -25.17
N LYS A 113 1.74 11.70 -26.20
CA LYS A 113 0.78 11.54 -27.29
C LYS A 113 1.14 10.30 -28.11
N ILE A 114 0.14 9.45 -28.37
CA ILE A 114 0.25 8.26 -29.20
C ILE A 114 -0.49 8.55 -30.51
N PRO A 115 0.23 8.76 -31.63
CA PRO A 115 -0.41 9.04 -32.92
C PRO A 115 -1.36 7.91 -33.33
N VAL A 116 -2.51 8.27 -33.90
CA VAL A 116 -3.49 7.33 -34.44
C VAL A 116 -3.62 7.61 -35.93
N LYS A 117 -3.40 6.58 -36.76
CA LYS A 117 -3.51 6.71 -38.21
C LYS A 117 -4.99 6.81 -38.60
N THR A 118 -5.40 7.98 -39.08
CA THR A 118 -6.73 8.25 -39.63
C THR A 118 -6.61 9.18 -40.84
N GLU A 119 -7.73 9.57 -41.45
CA GLU A 119 -7.78 10.58 -42.52
C GLU A 119 -7.57 12.02 -42.00
N ALA A 120 -7.55 12.24 -40.68
CA ALA A 120 -7.39 13.55 -40.07
C ALA A 120 -5.90 13.96 -39.96
N ASP A 121 -5.63 15.26 -40.11
CA ASP A 121 -4.26 15.83 -40.07
C ASP A 121 -3.54 15.65 -38.72
N ASN A 122 -4.30 15.62 -37.62
CA ASN A 122 -3.74 15.45 -36.27
C ASN A 122 -4.67 14.61 -35.40
N CYS A 123 -4.38 13.31 -35.29
CA CYS A 123 -5.12 12.39 -34.45
C CYS A 123 -4.16 11.66 -33.51
N TYR A 124 -4.43 11.71 -32.21
CA TYR A 124 -3.64 11.02 -31.19
C TYR A 124 -4.48 10.66 -29.97
N THR A 125 -4.01 9.67 -29.21
CA THR A 125 -4.47 9.35 -27.86
C THR A 125 -3.49 9.89 -26.84
N VAL A 126 -3.98 10.39 -25.71
CA VAL A 126 -3.15 10.81 -24.57
C VAL A 126 -3.84 10.42 -23.26
N TYR A 127 -3.05 10.14 -22.22
CA TYR A 127 -3.55 9.81 -20.90
C TYR A 127 -3.49 11.02 -19.99
N GLU A 128 -4.64 11.53 -19.56
CA GLU A 128 -4.75 12.65 -18.62
C GLU A 128 -5.08 12.17 -17.20
N PRO A 129 -4.72 12.95 -16.16
CA PRO A 129 -5.09 12.60 -14.80
C PRO A 129 -6.62 12.59 -14.63
N LEU A 130 -7.10 11.57 -13.92
CA LEU A 130 -8.52 11.32 -13.71
C LEU A 130 -9.13 12.29 -12.68
N GLY A 131 -8.38 12.70 -11.66
CA GLY A 131 -8.84 13.61 -10.60
C GLY A 131 -8.33 13.22 -9.21
N VAL A 132 -9.21 13.34 -8.21
CA VAL A 132 -8.93 12.88 -6.84
C VAL A 132 -9.21 11.39 -6.73
N ILE A 133 -8.20 10.61 -6.37
CA ILE A 133 -8.28 9.16 -6.20
C ILE A 133 -8.31 8.81 -4.71
N TYR A 134 -9.36 8.11 -4.27
CA TYR A 134 -9.45 7.59 -2.92
C TYR A 134 -8.82 6.20 -2.84
N THR A 135 -7.72 6.08 -2.10
CA THR A 135 -6.90 4.87 -2.00
C THR A 135 -7.00 4.28 -0.60
N ILE A 136 -7.43 3.02 -0.50
CA ILE A 136 -7.55 2.31 0.78
C ILE A 136 -6.51 1.19 0.80
N THR A 137 -5.67 1.19 1.84
CA THR A 137 -4.49 0.33 1.91
C THR A 137 -4.54 -0.59 3.14
N PRO A 138 -4.10 -1.85 3.02
CA PRO A 138 -4.13 -2.83 4.11
C PRO A 138 -2.92 -2.69 5.03
N PHE A 139 -2.92 -3.45 6.13
CA PHE A 139 -1.86 -3.43 7.14
C PHE A 139 -0.58 -4.16 6.74
N ASN A 140 -0.65 -5.11 5.80
CA ASN A 140 0.43 -6.09 5.62
C ASN A 140 1.67 -5.53 4.93
N PHE A 141 1.53 -4.51 4.11
CA PHE A 141 2.60 -3.70 3.52
C PHE A 141 2.19 -2.22 3.59
N PRO A 142 2.20 -1.63 4.79
CA PRO A 142 1.54 -0.36 5.06
C PRO A 142 2.25 0.81 4.36
N PHE A 143 3.52 0.63 3.99
CA PHE A 143 4.30 1.63 3.27
C PHE A 143 4.29 1.37 1.77
N TRP A 144 4.57 0.13 1.35
CA TRP A 144 4.63 -0.25 -0.05
C TRP A 144 3.30 -0.10 -0.79
N ILE A 145 2.18 -0.57 -0.22
CA ILE A 145 0.90 -0.49 -0.91
C ILE A 145 0.41 0.95 -1.03
N THR A 146 0.71 1.79 -0.02
CA THR A 146 0.45 3.23 -0.06
C THR A 146 1.16 3.89 -1.24
N PHE A 147 2.45 3.62 -1.44
CA PHE A 147 3.21 4.22 -2.53
C PHE A 147 3.03 3.54 -3.89
N LYS A 148 2.62 2.27 -3.94
CA LYS A 148 2.31 1.56 -5.20
C LYS A 148 1.33 2.38 -6.04
N GLY A 149 0.22 2.80 -5.43
CA GLY A 149 -0.77 3.69 -6.04
C GLY A 149 -0.30 5.15 -6.08
N THR A 150 0.05 5.72 -4.92
CA THR A 150 0.32 7.17 -4.80
C THR A 150 1.36 7.69 -5.79
N ALA A 151 2.51 7.01 -5.92
CA ALA A 151 3.56 7.45 -6.84
C ALA A 151 3.11 7.38 -8.31
N SER A 152 2.37 6.33 -8.68
CA SER A 152 1.88 6.16 -10.06
C SER A 152 0.82 7.18 -10.43
N TYR A 153 -0.14 7.45 -9.54
CA TYR A 153 -1.25 8.36 -9.82
C TYR A 153 -0.79 9.83 -9.82
N MET A 154 0.04 10.23 -8.86
CA MET A 154 0.43 11.62 -8.71
C MET A 154 1.48 12.06 -9.72
N THR A 155 2.36 11.17 -10.20
CA THR A 155 3.34 11.53 -11.24
C THR A 155 2.68 12.01 -12.54
N ILE A 156 1.52 11.45 -12.89
CA ILE A 156 0.70 11.89 -14.03
C ILE A 156 -0.32 13.00 -13.66
N GLY A 157 -0.29 13.54 -12.43
CA GLY A 157 -1.05 14.74 -12.04
C GLY A 157 -2.36 14.51 -11.28
N ASN A 158 -2.67 13.29 -10.81
CA ASN A 158 -3.81 13.07 -9.91
C ASN A 158 -3.52 13.61 -8.50
N ALA A 159 -4.56 13.97 -7.76
CA ALA A 159 -4.47 14.08 -6.30
C ALA A 159 -4.87 12.74 -5.67
N VAL A 160 -4.33 12.43 -4.49
CA VAL A 160 -4.55 11.15 -3.80
C VAL A 160 -4.95 11.39 -2.36
N ILE A 161 -6.05 10.76 -1.96
CA ILE A 161 -6.47 10.66 -0.57
C ILE A 161 -6.26 9.21 -0.14
N VAL A 162 -5.45 8.97 0.89
CA VAL A 162 -5.19 7.64 1.43
C VAL A 162 -5.97 7.44 2.72
N ARG A 163 -6.62 6.28 2.84
CA ARG A 163 -7.07 5.71 4.11
C ARG A 163 -6.22 4.48 4.43
N GLY A 164 -5.32 4.65 5.40
CA GLY A 164 -4.48 3.58 5.92
C GLY A 164 -5.27 2.56 6.74
N SER A 165 -4.64 1.43 7.06
CA SER A 165 -5.22 0.46 7.99
C SER A 165 -5.22 1.00 9.42
N ASP A 166 -6.31 0.73 10.15
CA ASP A 166 -6.44 1.10 11.56
C ASP A 166 -5.41 0.40 12.46
N SER A 167 -4.79 -0.69 11.99
CA SER A 167 -3.74 -1.44 12.71
C SER A 167 -2.34 -0.87 12.54
N THR A 168 -2.09 -0.04 11.51
CA THR A 168 -0.76 0.56 11.25
C THR A 168 -0.83 2.09 11.02
N PRO A 169 -1.50 2.85 11.90
CA PRO A 169 -1.73 4.28 11.69
C PRO A 169 -0.51 5.18 11.86
N ARG A 170 0.45 4.81 12.72
CA ARG A 170 1.68 5.61 12.91
C ARG A 170 2.51 5.62 11.63
N THR A 171 2.57 4.48 10.93
CA THR A 171 3.19 4.35 9.61
C THR A 171 2.48 5.26 8.59
N THR A 172 1.15 5.28 8.58
CA THR A 172 0.36 6.18 7.71
C THR A 172 0.62 7.66 8.02
N ARG A 173 0.76 8.02 9.30
CA ARG A 173 1.13 9.37 9.75
C ARG A 173 2.54 9.76 9.31
N LEU A 174 3.51 8.83 9.36
CA LEU A 174 4.86 9.07 8.86
C LEU A 174 4.90 9.25 7.34
N VAL A 175 4.09 8.51 6.58
CA VAL A 175 3.93 8.74 5.13
C VAL A 175 3.53 10.19 4.88
N LYS A 176 2.50 10.69 5.57
CA LYS A 176 2.06 12.08 5.44
C LYS A 176 3.18 13.07 5.75
N LYS A 177 3.88 12.88 6.87
CA LYS A 177 5.03 13.71 7.25
C LYS A 177 6.09 13.77 6.15
N TYR A 178 6.46 12.63 5.57
CA TYR A 178 7.49 12.59 4.53
C TYR A 178 7.03 13.18 3.19
N MET A 179 5.76 13.03 2.84
CA MET A 179 5.16 13.72 1.69
C MET A 179 5.21 15.24 1.88
N GLU A 180 4.84 15.74 3.06
CA GLU A 180 4.91 17.17 3.40
C GLU A 180 6.35 17.71 3.34
N MET A 181 7.31 16.97 3.92
CA MET A 181 8.74 17.32 3.85
C MET A 181 9.27 17.38 2.41
N ALA A 182 8.73 16.57 1.51
CA ALA A 182 9.08 16.59 0.08
C ALA A 182 8.42 17.73 -0.71
N GLY A 183 7.54 18.51 -0.06
CA GLY A 183 6.85 19.65 -0.65
C GLY A 183 5.51 19.30 -1.31
N PHE A 184 4.93 18.14 -1.01
CA PHE A 184 3.53 17.87 -1.35
C PHE A 184 2.60 18.60 -0.38
N GLY A 185 1.58 19.26 -0.90
CA GLY A 185 0.54 19.91 -0.12
C GLY A 185 -0.75 19.10 -0.13
N ASP A 186 -1.86 19.80 -0.32
CA ASP A 186 -3.21 19.22 -0.30
C ASP A 186 -3.47 18.22 -1.45
N GLU A 187 -2.61 18.13 -2.47
CA GLU A 187 -2.68 17.08 -3.50
C GLU A 187 -2.47 15.67 -2.94
N PHE A 188 -1.90 15.54 -1.73
CA PHE A 188 -1.81 14.31 -0.98
C PHE A 188 -2.44 14.48 0.41
N GLN A 189 -3.45 13.68 0.72
CA GLN A 189 -4.10 13.73 2.03
C GLN A 189 -4.25 12.35 2.66
N ILE A 190 -4.28 12.31 4.00
CA ILE A 190 -4.70 11.14 4.77
C ILE A 190 -6.07 11.42 5.37
N VAL A 191 -6.99 10.47 5.21
CA VAL A 191 -8.29 10.44 5.86
C VAL A 191 -8.38 9.23 6.77
N ASN A 192 -8.62 9.48 8.06
CA ASN A 192 -8.90 8.46 9.06
C ASN A 192 -10.42 8.25 9.13
N SER A 193 -11.01 7.67 8.09
CA SER A 193 -12.45 7.42 8.04
C SER A 193 -12.80 6.04 8.59
N LYS A 194 -14.01 5.92 9.12
CA LYS A 194 -14.59 4.61 9.45
C LYS A 194 -15.08 3.91 8.19
N GLN A 195 -15.38 2.61 8.31
CA GLN A 195 -15.98 1.85 7.21
C GLN A 195 -17.34 2.42 6.78
N GLU A 196 -18.15 2.89 7.73
CA GLU A 196 -19.47 3.50 7.48
C GLU A 196 -19.42 4.83 6.72
N ASP A 197 -18.26 5.48 6.63
CA ASP A 197 -18.08 6.72 5.87
C ASP A 197 -17.72 6.47 4.40
N PHE A 198 -17.51 5.21 3.99
CA PHE A 198 -17.10 4.89 2.63
C PHE A 198 -18.07 5.43 1.58
N GLU A 199 -19.38 5.13 1.70
CA GLU A 199 -20.39 5.60 0.75
C GLU A 199 -20.49 7.14 0.73
N PHE A 200 -20.32 7.79 1.90
CA PHE A 200 -20.28 9.24 1.99
C PHE A 200 -19.10 9.83 1.20
N ILE A 201 -17.92 9.22 1.27
CA ILE A 201 -16.74 9.65 0.51
C ILE A 201 -16.92 9.41 -0.98
N VAL A 202 -17.30 8.19 -1.38
CA VAL A 202 -17.35 7.84 -2.81
C VAL A 202 -18.57 8.40 -3.53
N SER A 203 -19.64 8.77 -2.83
CA SER A 203 -20.76 9.50 -3.46
C SER A 203 -20.39 10.94 -3.83
N ASN A 204 -19.31 11.51 -3.26
CA ASN A 204 -18.87 12.86 -3.57
C ASN A 204 -18.40 12.96 -5.04
N PRO A 205 -18.90 13.93 -5.84
CA PRO A 205 -18.53 14.05 -7.25
C PRO A 205 -17.05 14.41 -7.46
N LYS A 206 -16.35 14.96 -6.45
CA LYS A 206 -14.93 15.31 -6.52
C LYS A 206 -14.01 14.08 -6.48
N ILE A 207 -14.46 12.97 -5.90
CA ILE A 207 -13.77 11.68 -5.98
C ILE A 207 -14.04 11.06 -7.34
N ARG A 208 -12.98 10.76 -8.09
CA ARG A 208 -13.07 10.28 -9.47
C ARG A 208 -12.73 8.81 -9.63
N GLY A 209 -12.05 8.22 -8.66
CA GLY A 209 -11.77 6.79 -8.63
C GLY A 209 -11.47 6.26 -7.24
N VAL A 210 -11.57 4.94 -7.09
CA VAL A 210 -11.29 4.19 -5.89
C VAL A 210 -10.22 3.14 -6.19
N SER A 211 -9.18 3.09 -5.37
CA SER A 211 -8.14 2.06 -5.41
C SER A 211 -8.15 1.33 -4.08
N PHE A 212 -8.48 0.05 -4.08
CA PHE A 212 -8.56 -0.74 -2.85
C PHE A 212 -7.66 -1.96 -2.93
N THR A 213 -6.92 -2.21 -1.85
CA THR A 213 -6.19 -3.47 -1.66
C THR A 213 -6.62 -4.09 -0.34
N GLY A 214 -7.07 -5.35 -0.37
CA GLY A 214 -7.58 -6.03 0.82
C GLY A 214 -8.28 -7.36 0.52
N SER A 215 -9.24 -7.74 1.34
CA SER A 215 -9.96 -9.01 1.18
C SER A 215 -10.96 -8.96 0.02
N SER A 216 -11.22 -10.11 -0.60
CA SER A 216 -12.21 -10.21 -1.69
C SER A 216 -13.62 -9.82 -1.23
N THR A 217 -14.00 -10.17 -0.01
CA THR A 217 -15.30 -9.80 0.58
C THR A 217 -15.45 -8.29 0.71
N ALA A 218 -14.45 -7.60 1.25
CA ALA A 218 -14.49 -6.13 1.35
C ALA A 218 -14.44 -5.49 -0.05
N GLY A 219 -13.66 -6.05 -0.97
CA GLY A 219 -13.58 -5.60 -2.36
C GLY A 219 -14.92 -5.64 -3.09
N GLN A 220 -15.71 -6.70 -2.90
CA GLN A 220 -17.06 -6.81 -3.47
C GLN A 220 -17.99 -5.70 -2.98
N ILE A 221 -17.99 -5.41 -1.67
CA ILE A 221 -18.80 -4.35 -1.07
C ILE A 221 -18.38 -2.98 -1.62
N ILE A 222 -17.08 -2.68 -1.59
CA ILE A 222 -16.51 -1.42 -2.10
C ILE A 222 -16.82 -1.24 -3.59
N ALA A 223 -16.67 -2.28 -4.39
CA ALA A 223 -16.94 -2.24 -5.83
C ALA A 223 -18.43 -2.01 -6.12
N SER A 224 -19.32 -2.68 -5.37
CA SER A 224 -20.77 -2.50 -5.50
C SER A 224 -21.19 -1.05 -5.23
N ILE A 225 -20.77 -0.50 -4.08
CA ILE A 225 -21.08 0.89 -3.71
C ILE A 225 -20.44 1.86 -4.71
N SER A 226 -19.19 1.64 -5.12
CA SER A 226 -18.51 2.50 -6.09
C SER A 226 -19.18 2.49 -7.47
N GLY A 227 -19.70 1.32 -7.89
CA GLY A 227 -20.46 1.14 -9.13
C GLY A 227 -21.76 1.95 -9.15
N LYS A 228 -22.47 2.05 -8.01
CA LYS A 228 -23.66 2.91 -7.86
C LYS A 228 -23.40 4.38 -8.24
N TYR A 229 -22.17 4.85 -8.07
CA TYR A 229 -21.75 6.22 -8.39
C TYR A 229 -20.82 6.31 -9.60
N LEU A 230 -20.73 5.23 -10.40
CA LEU A 230 -19.89 5.14 -11.61
C LEU A 230 -18.42 5.52 -11.38
N LYS A 231 -17.85 5.19 -10.22
CA LYS A 231 -16.44 5.47 -9.94
C LYS A 231 -15.55 4.41 -10.59
N LYS A 232 -14.47 4.86 -11.23
CA LYS A 232 -13.44 3.93 -11.71
C LYS A 232 -12.83 3.21 -10.52
N CYS A 233 -12.75 1.88 -10.60
CA CYS A 233 -12.24 1.05 -9.51
C CYS A 233 -11.02 0.25 -9.95
N VAL A 234 -10.02 0.16 -9.05
CA VAL A 234 -8.92 -0.80 -9.14
C VAL A 234 -8.93 -1.61 -7.84
N MET A 235 -9.00 -2.93 -7.96
CA MET A 235 -9.16 -3.85 -6.85
C MET A 235 -8.03 -4.88 -6.85
N GLU A 236 -7.24 -4.90 -5.78
CA GLU A 236 -6.18 -5.89 -5.54
C GLU A 236 -6.60 -6.74 -4.35
N LEU A 237 -7.06 -7.96 -4.63
CA LEU A 237 -7.80 -8.79 -3.67
C LEU A 237 -7.01 -10.03 -3.23
N GLY A 238 -7.70 -10.98 -2.58
CA GLY A 238 -7.07 -12.21 -2.10
C GLY A 238 -6.62 -13.13 -3.25
N GLY A 239 -5.38 -13.62 -3.14
CA GLY A 239 -4.82 -14.65 -4.03
C GLY A 239 -4.76 -16.04 -3.39
N SER A 240 -4.71 -17.08 -4.22
CA SER A 240 -4.49 -18.48 -3.84
C SER A 240 -3.40 -19.11 -4.70
N ASP A 241 -2.21 -18.51 -4.65
CA ASP A 241 -1.13 -18.73 -5.60
C ASP A 241 -0.59 -20.17 -5.53
N PRO A 242 -0.59 -20.90 -6.68
CA PRO A 242 0.05 -22.20 -6.77
C PRO A 242 1.56 -22.05 -6.88
N PHE A 243 2.29 -22.92 -6.18
CA PHE A 243 3.73 -23.11 -6.34
C PHE A 243 3.95 -24.51 -6.92
N ILE A 244 4.38 -24.59 -8.18
CA ILE A 244 4.44 -25.85 -8.93
C ILE A 244 5.88 -26.29 -9.08
N VAL A 245 6.19 -27.51 -8.64
CA VAL A 245 7.51 -28.15 -8.81
C VAL A 245 7.34 -29.31 -9.78
N LEU A 246 7.96 -29.16 -10.95
CA LEU A 246 7.90 -30.14 -12.04
C LEU A 246 8.98 -31.22 -11.86
N GLU A 247 8.89 -32.29 -12.65
CA GLU A 247 9.76 -33.46 -12.55
C GLU A 247 11.27 -33.14 -12.65
N ASP A 248 11.63 -32.14 -13.44
CA ASP A 248 13.00 -31.72 -13.74
C ASP A 248 13.52 -30.59 -12.84
N SER A 249 12.75 -30.21 -11.82
CA SER A 249 13.10 -29.10 -10.92
C SER A 249 14.23 -29.47 -9.95
N ASP A 250 15.13 -28.51 -9.70
CA ASP A 250 16.06 -28.60 -8.57
C ASP A 250 15.29 -28.50 -7.25
N VAL A 251 15.25 -29.60 -6.50
CA VAL A 251 14.50 -29.69 -5.25
C VAL A 251 15.05 -28.77 -4.17
N ASN A 252 16.37 -28.59 -4.07
CA ASN A 252 16.94 -27.71 -3.05
C ASN A 252 16.55 -26.26 -3.32
N PHE A 253 16.74 -25.81 -4.56
CA PHE A 253 16.34 -24.48 -4.98
C PHE A 253 14.84 -24.25 -4.81
N ALA A 254 14.02 -25.24 -5.20
CA ALA A 254 12.57 -25.15 -5.06
C ALA A 254 12.15 -25.01 -3.58
N VAL A 255 12.80 -25.71 -2.65
CA VAL A 255 12.53 -25.59 -1.20
C VAL A 255 12.89 -24.20 -0.69
N ASP A 256 14.03 -23.64 -1.09
CA ASP A 256 14.45 -22.30 -0.66
C ASP A 256 13.45 -21.22 -1.12
N ILE A 257 12.99 -21.30 -2.38
CA ILE A 257 11.99 -20.39 -2.91
C ILE A 257 10.63 -20.61 -2.23
N ALA A 258 10.22 -21.86 -1.98
CA ALA A 258 8.96 -22.17 -1.31
C ALA A 258 8.91 -21.61 0.11
N ILE A 259 10.00 -21.73 0.88
CA ILE A 259 10.10 -21.21 2.24
C ILE A 259 10.01 -19.68 2.23
N ASN A 260 10.78 -19.01 1.38
CA ASN A 260 10.71 -17.56 1.25
C ASN A 260 9.30 -17.13 0.81
N GLY A 261 8.73 -17.77 -0.20
CA GLY A 261 7.38 -17.49 -0.70
C GLY A 261 6.28 -17.70 0.35
N ARG A 262 6.45 -18.68 1.26
CA ARG A 262 5.46 -19.03 2.27
C ARG A 262 5.59 -18.26 3.58
N LEU A 263 6.81 -17.97 4.02
CA LEU A 263 7.08 -17.39 5.34
C LEU A 263 7.37 -15.89 5.32
N LYS A 264 7.73 -15.33 4.17
CA LYS A 264 7.95 -13.87 4.07
C LYS A 264 6.74 -13.11 4.61
N ASN A 265 7.00 -12.17 5.52
CA ASN A 265 5.96 -11.38 6.19
C ASN A 265 4.94 -12.24 6.96
N GLY A 266 5.36 -13.37 7.54
CA GLY A 266 4.46 -14.32 8.20
C GLY A 266 3.49 -15.03 7.24
N GLY A 267 3.80 -15.06 5.94
CA GLY A 267 2.85 -15.52 4.91
C GLY A 267 1.67 -14.58 4.68
N GLN A 268 1.66 -13.40 5.32
CA GLN A 268 0.61 -12.38 5.22
C GLN A 268 0.79 -11.56 3.94
N VAL A 269 0.86 -12.23 2.79
CA VAL A 269 1.09 -11.62 1.47
C VAL A 269 0.07 -12.17 0.48
N CYS A 270 -0.55 -11.27 -0.30
CA CYS A 270 -1.56 -11.65 -1.30
C CYS A 270 -1.04 -12.69 -2.28
N ASN A 271 0.23 -12.57 -2.72
CA ASN A 271 0.91 -13.48 -3.63
C ASN A 271 1.86 -14.48 -2.94
N SER A 272 1.69 -14.75 -1.64
CA SER A 272 2.41 -15.84 -0.96
C SER A 272 1.99 -17.20 -1.53
N SER A 273 2.95 -18.13 -1.63
CA SER A 273 2.76 -19.52 -2.06
C SER A 273 1.80 -20.26 -1.13
N LYS A 274 0.57 -20.53 -1.58
CA LYS A 274 -0.49 -21.12 -0.74
C LYS A 274 -0.76 -22.58 -1.02
N ARG A 275 -0.57 -23.01 -2.28
CA ARG A 275 -0.80 -24.39 -2.71
C ARG A 275 0.47 -24.93 -3.34
N LEU A 276 1.19 -25.79 -2.62
CA LEU A 276 2.40 -26.42 -3.13
C LEU A 276 1.99 -27.68 -3.90
N LEU A 277 2.20 -27.66 -5.22
CA LEU A 277 1.88 -28.74 -6.15
C LEU A 277 3.19 -29.37 -6.61
N ILE A 278 3.54 -30.52 -6.03
CA ILE A 278 4.83 -31.15 -6.23
C ILE A 278 4.66 -32.40 -7.07
N HIS A 279 5.49 -32.56 -8.10
CA HIS A 279 5.52 -33.78 -8.89
C HIS A 279 5.81 -35.00 -8.02
N ASN A 280 5.04 -36.08 -8.20
CA ASN A 280 5.08 -37.26 -7.32
C ASN A 280 6.49 -37.84 -7.13
N LYS A 281 7.34 -37.83 -8.16
CA LYS A 281 8.73 -38.32 -8.08
C LYS A 281 9.61 -37.53 -7.10
N LEU A 282 9.28 -36.26 -6.84
CA LEU A 282 10.05 -35.36 -5.99
C LEU A 282 9.40 -35.13 -4.62
N TYR A 283 8.17 -35.63 -4.40
CA TYR A 283 7.35 -35.26 -3.24
C TYR A 283 8.02 -35.54 -1.91
N GLU A 284 8.51 -36.76 -1.69
CA GLU A 284 9.14 -37.16 -0.42
C GLU A 284 10.39 -36.33 -0.14
N GLN A 285 11.28 -36.20 -1.13
CA GLN A 285 12.51 -35.41 -1.00
C GLN A 285 12.21 -33.92 -0.72
N PHE A 286 11.23 -33.34 -1.42
CA PHE A 286 10.83 -31.95 -1.22
C PHE A 286 10.22 -31.74 0.17
N LYS A 287 9.32 -32.63 0.60
CA LYS A 287 8.65 -32.58 1.91
C LYS A 287 9.67 -32.61 3.05
N ASP A 288 10.61 -33.56 3.00
CA ASP A 288 11.58 -33.73 4.09
C ASP A 288 12.50 -32.51 4.22
N LYS A 289 13.00 -32.00 3.09
CA LYS A 289 13.82 -30.78 3.04
C LYS A 289 13.04 -29.53 3.48
N LEU A 290 11.77 -29.42 3.09
CA LEU A 290 10.91 -28.33 3.52
C LEU A 290 10.71 -28.36 5.03
N ILE A 291 10.45 -29.52 5.62
CA ILE A 291 10.29 -29.69 7.07
C ILE A 291 11.58 -29.34 7.81
N GLU A 292 12.74 -29.79 7.31
CA GLU A 292 14.04 -29.44 7.87
C GLU A 292 14.25 -27.92 7.89
N ARG A 293 14.01 -27.27 6.74
CA ARG A 293 14.17 -25.82 6.62
C ARG A 293 13.17 -25.04 7.46
N LEU A 294 11.94 -25.52 7.64
CA LEU A 294 10.94 -24.92 8.53
C LEU A 294 11.40 -24.97 10.00
N LYS A 295 12.00 -26.08 10.44
CA LYS A 295 12.50 -26.23 11.82
C LYS A 295 13.66 -25.29 12.14
N SER A 296 14.40 -24.82 11.13
CA SER A 296 15.52 -23.91 11.31
C SER A 296 15.14 -22.42 11.27
N VAL A 297 13.86 -22.09 11.05
CA VAL A 297 13.40 -20.69 10.95
C VAL A 297 13.51 -20.00 12.29
N ILE A 298 14.21 -18.86 12.32
CA ILE A 298 14.38 -18.08 13.54
C ILE A 298 13.13 -17.23 13.79
N ILE A 299 12.38 -17.60 14.83
CA ILE A 299 11.23 -16.84 15.35
C ILE A 299 11.71 -16.06 16.59
N GLY A 300 11.40 -14.76 16.66
CA GLY A 300 11.86 -13.95 17.78
C GLY A 300 11.41 -12.50 17.71
N ASP A 301 12.11 -11.64 18.46
CA ASP A 301 11.91 -10.19 18.42
C ASP A 301 12.07 -9.70 16.96
N PRO A 302 11.05 -9.09 16.35
CA PRO A 302 11.14 -8.66 14.97
C PRO A 302 12.13 -7.50 14.77
N LEU A 303 12.60 -6.84 15.83
CA LEU A 303 13.69 -5.85 15.76
C LEU A 303 15.10 -6.48 15.73
N SER A 304 15.23 -7.79 15.97
CA SER A 304 16.50 -8.50 15.82
C SER A 304 16.82 -8.75 14.34
N GLU A 305 18.06 -8.48 13.94
CA GLU A 305 18.55 -8.70 12.57
C GLU A 305 18.53 -10.18 12.14
N GLN A 306 18.48 -11.10 13.11
CA GLN A 306 18.50 -12.55 12.88
C GLN A 306 17.09 -13.14 12.72
N THR A 307 16.05 -12.41 13.10
CA THR A 307 14.67 -12.91 13.05
C THR A 307 14.21 -13.04 11.60
N GLU A 308 13.75 -14.24 11.25
CA GLU A 308 13.17 -14.54 9.93
C GLU A 308 11.64 -14.45 9.93
N LEU A 309 11.02 -14.70 11.08
CA LEU A 309 9.57 -14.74 11.24
C LEU A 309 9.15 -13.99 12.51
N GLY A 310 8.36 -12.93 12.34
CA GLY A 310 7.74 -12.15 13.43
C GLY A 310 6.37 -12.72 13.86
N PRO A 311 5.65 -12.02 14.77
CA PRO A 311 4.30 -12.39 15.19
C PRO A 311 3.26 -12.35 14.04
#